data_AF-A0A7V3PQJ4-F1
#
_entry.id   AF-A0A7V3PQJ4-F1
#
_cell.length_a   1.000
_cell.length_b   1.000
_cell.length_c   1.000
_cell.angle_alpha   90.00
_cell.angle_beta   90.00
_cell.angle_gamma   90.00
#
_symmetry.space_group_name_H-M   'P 1'
#
loop_
_entity.id
_entity.type
_entity.pdbx_description
1 polymer ?
#
loop_
_entity_poly.entity_id
_entity_poly.type
_entity_poly.pdbx_seq_one_letter_code
_entity_poly.pdbx_strand_id
1 'polypeptide(L)'
;MTATVTWRGVLVGALCALALGLGAPYAIHVLRGSYMDLDFSTPGAVFLLFFLVIGPNALARRLWPEKALTPPELITAYSMMIVASAIPTMGLSGQLYPIISAPFYYATPENKWEDLIVRHLPWWAVPHGSAVGAPVIKYF
;
A
#
# COMPACT_ATOMS: atom_id res chain seq x y z
N MET A 1 22.93 -19.68 -8.90
CA MET A 1 22.66 -18.90 -7.68
C MET A 1 21.35 -19.40 -7.09
N THR A 2 21.38 -20.20 -6.04
CA THR A 2 20.15 -20.59 -5.31
C THR A 2 19.82 -19.46 -4.35
N ALA A 3 18.75 -18.71 -4.60
CA ALA A 3 18.26 -17.70 -3.67
C ALA A 3 17.72 -18.43 -2.43
N THR A 4 18.53 -18.51 -1.37
CA THR A 4 18.07 -19.02 -0.09
C THR A 4 17.35 -17.90 0.65
N VAL A 5 16.03 -18.04 0.79
CA VAL A 5 15.22 -17.15 1.62
C VAL A 5 15.64 -17.37 3.08
N THR A 6 16.14 -16.33 3.73
CA THR A 6 16.50 -16.38 5.16
C THR A 6 15.47 -15.61 5.99
N TRP A 7 15.34 -15.95 7.26
CA TRP A 7 14.45 -15.24 8.18
C TRP A 7 14.85 -13.75 8.34
N ARG A 8 16.14 -13.42 8.21
CA ARG A 8 16.65 -12.04 8.33
C ARG A 8 16.15 -11.19 7.17
N GLY A 9 16.23 -11.70 5.94
CA GLY A 9 15.68 -11.04 4.75
C GLY A 9 14.18 -10.85 4.86
N VAL A 10 13.46 -11.87 5.35
CA VAL A 10 12.02 -11.80 5.59
C VAL A 10 11.68 -10.76 6.66
N LEU A 11 12.39 -10.72 7.79
CA LEU A 11 12.14 -9.75 8.85
C LEU A 11 12.37 -8.31 8.38
N VAL A 12 13.50 -8.05 7.72
CA VAL A 12 13.80 -6.73 7.18
C VAL A 12 12.77 -6.34 6.13
N GLY A 13 12.43 -7.27 5.22
CA GLY A 13 11.38 -7.07 4.24
C GLY A 13 10.03 -6.75 4.87
N ALA A 14 9.64 -7.46 5.94
CA ALA A 14 8.38 -7.23 6.64
C ALA A 14 8.34 -5.86 7.33
N LEU A 15 9.44 -5.43 7.96
CA LEU A 15 9.54 -4.10 8.58
C LEU A 15 9.43 -2.98 7.53
N CYS A 16 10.15 -3.11 6.41
CA CYS A 16 10.08 -2.13 5.33
C CYS A 16 8.71 -2.14 4.63
N ALA A 17 8.12 -3.32 4.42
CA ALA A 17 6.78 -3.47 3.88
C ALA A 17 5.72 -2.83 4.79
N LEU A 18 5.84 -3.01 6.12
CA LEU A 18 4.96 -2.36 7.09
C LEU A 18 5.11 -0.84 7.03
N ALA A 19 6.35 -0.33 6.95
CA ALA A 19 6.61 1.09 6.82
C ALA A 19 5.98 1.68 5.55
N LEU A 20 6.05 0.98 4.40
CA LEU A 20 5.38 1.39 3.17
C LEU A 20 3.86 1.30 3.29
N GLY A 21 3.33 0.18 3.76
CA GLY A 21 1.90 -0.06 3.83
C GLY A 21 1.17 0.86 4.81
N LEU A 22 1.87 1.44 5.79
CA LEU A 22 1.32 2.49 6.65
C LEU A 22 1.64 3.89 6.12
N GLY A 23 2.90 4.12 5.72
CA GLY A 23 3.40 5.43 5.34
C GLY A 23 2.80 5.94 4.03
N ALA A 24 2.59 5.06 3.05
CA ALA A 24 2.14 5.47 1.74
C ALA A 24 0.64 5.84 1.69
N PRO A 25 -0.30 5.03 2.23
CA PRO A 25 -1.69 5.46 2.38
C PRO A 25 -1.82 6.72 3.24
N TYR A 26 -1.01 6.86 4.28
CA TYR A 26 -1.00 8.07 5.10
C TYR A 26 -0.52 9.30 4.31
N ALA A 27 0.55 9.17 3.55
CA ALA A 27 1.09 10.24 2.72
C ALA A 27 0.07 10.72 1.67
N ILE A 28 -0.64 9.79 1.04
CA ILE A 28 -1.62 10.12 -0.01
C ILE A 28 -2.93 10.64 0.58
N HIS A 29 -3.54 9.92 1.51
CA HIS A 29 -4.90 10.24 1.97
C HIS A 29 -4.94 11.31 3.08
N VAL A 30 -3.91 11.39 3.92
CA VAL A 30 -3.87 12.35 5.04
C VAL A 30 -3.03 13.56 4.68
N LEU A 31 -1.77 13.36 4.26
CA LEU A 31 -0.86 14.47 3.96
C LEU A 31 -1.13 15.11 2.59
N ARG A 32 -1.85 14.42 1.69
CA ARG A 32 -2.04 14.83 0.28
C ARG A 32 -0.71 15.11 -0.43
N GLY A 33 0.31 14.32 -0.09
CA GLY A 33 1.63 14.40 -0.68
C GLY A 33 1.69 13.78 -2.08
N SER A 34 2.86 13.89 -2.72
CA SER A 34 3.12 13.21 -3.98
C SER A 34 3.06 11.69 -3.80
N TYR A 35 2.47 11.01 -4.78
CA TYR A 35 2.40 9.56 -4.80
C TYR A 35 3.79 8.92 -4.87
N MET A 36 4.10 8.06 -3.91
CA MET A 36 5.32 7.24 -3.91
C MET A 36 5.04 5.76 -4.22
N ASP A 37 3.79 5.45 -4.53
CA ASP A 37 3.27 4.14 -4.89
C ASP A 37 2.02 4.37 -5.75
N LEU A 38 2.16 4.09 -7.04
CA LEU A 38 1.08 4.25 -8.02
C LEU A 38 1.03 2.99 -8.86
N ASP A 39 0.01 2.16 -8.62
CA ASP A 39 -0.24 0.91 -9.33
C ASP A 39 0.99 -0.02 -9.34
N PHE A 40 1.71 -0.05 -10.47
CA PHE A 40 2.90 -0.84 -10.73
C PHE A 40 4.21 -0.06 -10.51
N SER A 41 4.12 1.25 -10.33
CA SER A 41 5.25 2.10 -10.00
C SER A 41 5.50 2.03 -8.49
N THR A 42 6.64 1.48 -8.09
CA THR A 42 7.04 1.33 -6.68
C THR A 42 8.24 2.22 -6.30
N PRO A 43 8.21 3.56 -6.54
CA PRO A 43 9.34 4.43 -6.22
C PRO A 43 9.64 4.46 -4.72
N GLY A 44 8.64 4.28 -3.85
CA GLY A 44 8.83 4.12 -2.40
C GLY A 44 9.65 2.88 -2.05
N ALA A 45 9.41 1.74 -2.71
CA ALA A 45 10.19 0.52 -2.52
C ALA A 45 11.65 0.69 -2.99
N VAL A 46 11.85 1.36 -4.14
CA VAL A 46 13.20 1.67 -4.64
C VAL A 46 13.94 2.63 -3.70
N PHE A 47 13.26 3.66 -3.22
CA PHE A 47 13.81 4.63 -2.28
C PHE A 47 14.21 3.97 -0.95
N LEU A 48 13.34 3.14 -0.38
CA LEU A 48 13.67 2.40 0.84
C LEU A 48 14.78 1.37 0.62
N LEU A 49 14.81 0.69 -0.53
CA LEU A 49 15.92 -0.21 -0.87
C LEU A 49 17.24 0.56 -0.92
N PHE A 50 17.28 1.72 -1.57
CA PHE A 50 18.45 2.58 -1.64
C PHE A 50 18.92 2.98 -0.23
N PHE A 51 18.00 3.44 0.61
CA PHE A 51 18.31 3.81 2.00
C PHE A 51 18.79 2.60 2.82
N LEU A 52 18.15 1.44 2.67
CA LEU A 52 18.53 0.19 3.33
C LEU A 52 19.96 -0.25 2.96
N VAL A 53 20.32 -0.14 1.67
CA VAL A 53 21.63 -0.58 1.17
C VAL A 53 22.75 0.38 1.60
N ILE A 54 22.55 1.69 1.45
CA ILE A 54 23.62 2.68 1.69
C ILE A 54 23.71 3.09 3.16
N GLY A 55 22.63 3.00 3.93
CA GLY A 55 22.64 3.30 5.35
C GLY A 55 22.92 2.05 6.19
N PRO A 56 21.88 1.34 6.65
CA PRO A 56 22.02 0.22 7.59
C PRO A 56 22.96 -0.88 7.08
N ASN A 57 22.83 -1.28 5.82
CA ASN A 57 23.61 -2.39 5.29
C ASN A 57 25.08 -2.02 5.04
N ALA A 58 25.37 -0.83 4.52
CA ALA A 58 26.75 -0.38 4.35
C ALA A 58 27.45 -0.19 5.70
N LEU A 59 26.75 0.35 6.70
CA LEU A 59 27.24 0.46 8.07
C LEU A 59 27.51 -0.91 8.69
N ALA A 60 26.57 -1.86 8.54
CA ALA A 60 26.74 -3.23 8.99
C ALA A 60 27.94 -3.89 8.31
N ARG A 61 28.12 -3.73 6.99
CA ARG A 61 29.31 -4.24 6.28
C ARG A 61 30.63 -3.70 6.84
N ARG A 62 30.64 -2.49 7.38
CA ARG A 62 31.85 -1.87 7.93
C ARG A 62 32.12 -2.24 9.39
N LEU A 63 31.08 -2.35 10.22
CA LEU A 63 31.22 -2.61 11.65
C LEU A 63 31.09 -4.09 12.02
N TRP A 64 30.19 -4.82 11.35
CA TRP A 64 29.86 -6.23 11.61
C TRP A 64 29.57 -6.97 10.29
N PRO A 65 30.59 -7.33 9.50
CA PRO A 65 30.41 -7.94 8.17
C PRO A 65 29.49 -9.17 8.18
N GLU A 66 29.51 -9.96 9.25
CA GLU A 66 28.65 -11.14 9.45
C GLU A 66 27.15 -10.79 9.55
N LYS A 67 26.82 -9.57 10.01
CA LYS A 67 25.45 -9.05 10.14
C LYS A 67 25.00 -8.23 8.94
N ALA A 68 25.84 -8.07 7.91
CA ALA A 68 25.40 -7.47 6.66
C ALA A 68 24.35 -8.36 5.98
N LEU A 69 23.41 -7.73 5.27
CA LEU A 69 22.46 -8.43 4.43
C LEU A 69 23.16 -8.90 3.15
N THR A 70 22.92 -10.15 2.83
CA THR A 70 23.40 -10.80 1.61
C THR A 70 22.52 -10.40 0.41
N PRO A 71 23.01 -10.57 -0.83
CA PRO A 71 22.19 -10.28 -2.01
C PRO A 71 20.84 -11.01 -2.05
N PRO A 72 20.73 -12.32 -1.71
CA PRO A 72 19.43 -12.99 -1.65
C PRO A 72 18.47 -12.38 -0.61
N GLU A 73 18.99 -11.93 0.53
CA GLU A 73 18.19 -11.28 1.58
C GLU A 73 17.67 -9.91 1.13
N LEU A 74 18.49 -9.12 0.44
CA LEU A 74 18.09 -7.85 -0.15
C LEU A 74 17.04 -8.03 -1.25
N ILE A 75 17.21 -9.05 -2.11
CA ILE A 75 16.23 -9.39 -3.15
C ILE A 75 14.89 -9.78 -2.50
N THR A 76 14.94 -10.64 -1.46
CA THR A 76 13.73 -11.04 -0.72
C THR A 76 13.02 -9.83 -0.12
N ALA A 77 13.76 -8.96 0.58
CA ALA A 77 13.21 -7.76 1.18
C ALA A 77 12.62 -6.81 0.13
N TYR A 78 13.29 -6.64 -1.01
CA TYR A 78 12.82 -5.80 -2.09
C TYR A 78 11.55 -6.35 -2.75
N SER A 79 11.48 -7.65 -3.01
CA SER A 79 10.26 -8.30 -3.51
C SER A 79 9.07 -8.07 -2.58
N MET A 80 9.28 -8.18 -1.26
CA MET A 80 8.24 -7.88 -0.26
C MET A 80 7.81 -6.41 -0.30
N MET A 81 8.76 -5.48 -0.45
CA MET A 81 8.45 -4.04 -0.56
C MET A 81 7.65 -3.71 -1.83
N ILE A 82 7.97 -4.32 -2.98
CA ILE A 82 7.20 -4.12 -4.23
C ILE A 82 5.73 -4.51 -4.01
N VAL A 83 5.50 -5.70 -3.44
CA VAL A 83 4.14 -6.19 -3.15
C VAL A 83 3.42 -5.24 -2.18
N ALA A 84 4.13 -4.77 -1.15
CA ALA A 84 3.59 -3.83 -0.17
C ALA A 84 3.38 -2.40 -0.70
N SER A 85 4.00 -2.01 -1.81
CA SER A 85 3.69 -0.74 -2.49
C SER A 85 2.41 -0.84 -3.32
N ALA A 86 2.16 -1.96 -4.00
CA ALA A 86 1.03 -2.05 -4.91
C ALA A 86 -0.32 -2.24 -4.20
N ILE A 87 -0.35 -3.04 -3.12
CA ILE A 87 -1.61 -3.48 -2.49
C ILE A 87 -2.28 -2.39 -1.64
N PRO A 88 -1.60 -1.71 -0.71
CA PRO A 88 -2.28 -0.87 0.28
C PRO A 88 -3.00 0.32 -0.34
N THR A 89 -2.40 0.98 -1.34
CA THR A 89 -3.00 2.13 -2.01
C THR A 89 -3.92 1.67 -3.13
N MET A 90 -3.45 1.59 -4.37
CA MET A 90 -4.31 1.32 -5.52
C MET A 90 -4.87 -0.11 -5.55
N GLY A 91 -4.22 -1.09 -4.94
CA GLY A 91 -4.76 -2.45 -4.86
C GLY A 91 -5.90 -2.64 -3.86
N LEU A 92 -6.08 -1.73 -2.89
CA LEU A 92 -7.04 -1.92 -1.80
C LEU A 92 -7.64 -0.60 -1.30
N SER A 93 -7.00 0.14 -0.37
CA SER A 93 -7.69 1.23 0.32
C SER A 93 -8.00 2.41 -0.61
N GLY A 94 -7.10 2.69 -1.55
CA GLY A 94 -7.27 3.73 -2.56
C GLY A 94 -8.46 3.49 -3.52
N GLN A 95 -8.87 2.24 -3.72
CA GLN A 95 -9.92 1.88 -4.69
C GLN A 95 -11.20 1.36 -4.01
N LEU A 96 -11.06 0.52 -3.00
CA LEU A 96 -12.19 -0.17 -2.39
C LEU A 96 -13.19 0.83 -1.79
N TYR A 97 -12.72 1.80 -1.01
CA TYR A 97 -13.57 2.81 -0.39
C TYR A 97 -14.36 3.65 -1.41
N PRO A 98 -13.75 4.26 -2.44
CA PRO A 98 -14.52 4.96 -3.46
C PRO A 98 -15.45 4.05 -4.24
N ILE A 99 -15.05 2.81 -4.58
CA ILE A 99 -15.91 1.87 -5.32
C ILE A 99 -17.21 1.55 -4.56
N ILE A 100 -17.12 1.22 -3.27
CA ILE A 100 -18.31 0.83 -2.49
C ILE A 100 -19.19 2.01 -2.08
N SER A 101 -18.64 3.23 -2.08
CA SER A 101 -19.37 4.44 -1.69
C SER A 101 -19.88 5.26 -2.87
N ALA A 102 -19.27 5.16 -4.05
CA ALA A 102 -19.62 5.94 -5.24
C ALA A 102 -21.09 5.80 -5.66
N PRO A 103 -21.71 4.59 -5.67
CA PRO A 103 -23.12 4.46 -6.03
C PRO A 103 -24.05 5.24 -5.11
N PHE A 104 -23.66 5.44 -3.85
CA PHE A 104 -24.45 6.20 -2.87
C PHE A 104 -24.17 7.70 -2.95
N TYR A 105 -22.91 8.08 -3.14
CA TYR A 105 -22.51 9.49 -3.17
C TYR A 105 -22.93 10.21 -4.47
N TYR A 106 -22.90 9.49 -5.60
CA TYR A 106 -23.23 10.04 -6.91
C TYR A 106 -24.66 9.69 -7.38
N ALA A 107 -25.48 9.05 -6.55
CA ALA A 107 -26.88 8.79 -6.89
C ALA A 107 -27.64 10.11 -7.09
N THR A 108 -28.36 10.20 -8.20
CA THR A 108 -29.29 11.30 -8.48
C THR A 108 -30.61 10.75 -9.01
N PRO A 109 -31.72 11.51 -8.90
CA PRO A 109 -33.00 11.09 -9.46
C PRO A 109 -32.94 10.79 -10.98
N GLU A 110 -32.04 11.46 -11.70
CA GLU A 110 -31.86 11.30 -13.15
C GLU A 110 -31.13 10.00 -13.50
N ASN A 111 -30.11 9.62 -12.73
CA ASN A 111 -29.34 8.39 -13.01
C ASN A 111 -29.99 7.12 -12.43
N LYS A 112 -30.90 7.28 -11.45
CA LYS A 112 -31.65 6.19 -10.81
C LYS A 112 -30.76 5.10 -10.21
N TRP A 113 -29.56 5.45 -9.78
CA TRP A 113 -28.60 4.48 -9.24
C TRP A 113 -29.06 3.83 -7.93
N GLU A 114 -29.96 4.48 -7.18
CA GLU A 114 -30.58 3.89 -6.01
C GLU A 114 -31.31 2.58 -6.36
N ASP A 115 -32.13 2.61 -7.42
CA ASP A 115 -32.90 1.45 -7.87
C ASP A 115 -32.06 0.46 -8.67
N LEU A 116 -31.18 0.98 -9.55
CA LEU A 116 -30.44 0.17 -10.52
C LEU A 116 -29.18 -0.49 -9.96
N ILE A 117 -28.56 0.10 -8.94
CA ILE A 117 -27.26 -0.35 -8.40
C ILE A 117 -27.38 -0.61 -6.91
N VAL A 118 -27.66 0.43 -6.12
CA VAL A 118 -27.59 0.38 -4.64
C VAL A 118 -28.46 -0.74 -4.07
N ARG A 119 -29.68 -0.89 -4.56
CA ARG A 119 -30.62 -1.93 -4.12
C ARG A 119 -30.12 -3.37 -4.33
N HIS A 120 -29.20 -3.57 -5.27
CA HIS A 120 -28.65 -4.88 -5.61
C HIS A 120 -27.29 -5.16 -4.95
N LEU A 121 -26.71 -4.17 -4.25
CA LEU A 121 -25.45 -4.36 -3.56
C LEU A 121 -25.67 -5.15 -2.27
N PRO A 122 -24.75 -6.08 -1.94
CA PRO A 122 -24.85 -6.85 -0.72
C PRO A 122 -24.66 -5.93 0.50
N TRP A 123 -25.58 -6.04 1.46
CA TRP A 123 -25.60 -5.19 2.64
C TRP A 123 -24.26 -5.23 3.42
N TRP A 124 -23.55 -6.34 3.46
CA TRP A 124 -22.29 -6.44 4.21
C TRP A 124 -21.09 -5.72 3.56
N ALA A 125 -21.19 -5.32 2.28
CA ALA A 125 -20.06 -4.76 1.51
C ALA A 125 -20.14 -3.24 1.29
N VAL A 126 -21.21 -2.59 1.77
CA VAL A 126 -21.51 -1.18 1.50
C VAL A 126 -21.58 -0.36 2.79
N PRO A 127 -21.36 0.96 2.73
CA PRO A 127 -21.49 1.84 3.88
C PRO A 127 -22.94 1.92 4.39
N HIS A 128 -23.10 2.11 5.71
CA HIS A 128 -24.41 2.25 6.38
C HIS A 128 -24.46 3.46 7.32
N GLY A 129 -25.67 3.93 7.60
CA GLY A 129 -25.91 4.99 8.56
C GLY A 129 -25.22 6.30 8.18
N SER A 130 -24.54 6.93 9.13
CA SER A 130 -23.83 8.21 8.91
C SER A 130 -22.66 8.13 7.94
N ALA A 131 -22.25 6.94 7.51
CA ALA A 131 -21.22 6.76 6.49
C ALA A 131 -21.78 6.93 5.05
N VAL A 132 -23.10 6.84 4.86
CA VAL A 132 -23.76 7.00 3.56
C VAL A 132 -23.74 8.49 3.17
N GLY A 133 -23.20 8.80 1.99
CA GLY A 133 -23.08 10.18 1.51
C GLY A 133 -21.99 11.02 2.20
N ALA A 134 -21.25 10.43 3.15
CA ALA A 134 -20.09 11.08 3.72
C ALA A 134 -19.09 11.42 2.60
N PRO A 135 -18.40 12.59 2.66
CA PRO A 135 -17.49 13.03 1.61
C PRO A 135 -16.18 12.21 1.60
N VAL A 136 -16.21 10.95 2.06
CA VAL A 136 -15.09 10.00 2.08
C VAL A 136 -14.45 9.96 0.70
N ILE A 137 -15.24 9.89 -0.38
CA ILE A 137 -14.76 9.93 -1.77
C ILE A 137 -13.90 11.16 -2.08
N LYS A 138 -14.13 12.31 -1.46
CA LYS A 138 -13.28 13.50 -1.68
C LYS A 138 -11.85 13.32 -1.18
N TYR A 139 -11.62 12.31 -0.33
CA TYR A 139 -10.33 12.02 0.33
C TYR A 139 -9.55 10.86 -0.28
N PHE A 140 -10.13 10.18 -1.27
CA PHE A 140 -9.48 9.16 -2.09
C PHE A 140 -9.29 9.70 -3.50
#